data_AF-M0E8M3-F1
#
_entry.id   AF-M0E8M3-F1
#
_cell.length_a   1.000
_cell.length_b   1.000
_cell.length_c   1.000
_cell.angle_alpha   90.00
_cell.angle_beta   90.00
_cell.angle_gamma   90.00
#
_symmetry.space_group_name_H-M   'P 1'
#
loop_
_entity.id
_entity.type
_entity.pdbx_description
1 polymer ?
#
loop_
_entity_poly.entity_id
_entity_poly.type
_entity_poly.pdbx_seq_one_letter_code
_entity_poly.pdbx_strand_id
1 'polypeptide(L)'
;MTSDADETTMSRRGLFRAGAAGAAVATGLAAGSGGAAAQYDGWLDDVDNYDGTHDYTGQDEVTVDVGAVDGLKFGPAAILIDPGTTVVWEWTGQGGAHNVVAEDGTFDSGETVSEEGATFEYTFDDASDGDTFNYLCVPHEAVGMKGAVAVGSVDDDLVTPGGDGGDGGSGNTTDGGNTTDGGNTTDGGNTTDGGSGGRDLTAGDIGALALGFGFAGALLVPLFYAAHKMANEE
;
A
#
# COMPACT_ATOMS: atom_id res chain seq x y z
N MET A 1 -8.15 -76.56 29.30
CA MET A 1 -8.96 -76.08 30.43
C MET A 1 -8.49 -74.65 30.70
N THR A 2 -9.01 -73.58 30.09
CA THR A 2 -10.31 -73.39 29.41
C THR A 2 -11.49 -73.66 30.34
N SER A 3 -12.36 -72.72 30.69
CA SER A 3 -12.36 -71.25 30.60
C SER A 3 -13.42 -70.71 31.60
N ASP A 4 -13.60 -69.39 31.65
CA ASP A 4 -14.86 -68.69 32.00
C ASP A 4 -15.30 -68.70 33.48
N ALA A 5 -16.10 -67.75 33.97
CA ALA A 5 -16.32 -66.33 33.65
C ALA A 5 -17.32 -65.79 34.70
N ASP A 6 -17.25 -64.50 35.07
CA ASP A 6 -18.44 -63.65 35.22
C ASP A 6 -18.00 -62.17 35.31
N GLU A 7 -18.29 -61.39 34.28
CA GLU A 7 -18.21 -59.92 34.30
C GLU A 7 -19.61 -59.38 34.00
N THR A 8 -20.17 -58.65 34.96
CA THR A 8 -21.59 -58.32 34.99
C THR A 8 -21.96 -57.22 34.00
N THR A 9 -22.96 -57.50 33.16
CA THR A 9 -24.00 -56.59 32.63
C THR A 9 -23.62 -55.09 32.44
N MET A 10 -23.67 -54.54 31.22
CA MET A 10 -24.94 -54.21 30.55
C MET A 10 -24.75 -54.01 29.04
N SER A 11 -25.61 -54.63 28.22
CA SER A 11 -25.70 -54.36 26.79
C SER A 11 -26.78 -53.32 26.48
N ARG A 12 -26.47 -52.33 25.62
CA ARG A 12 -27.45 -51.68 24.72
C ARG A 12 -26.81 -50.82 23.62
N ARG A 13 -26.17 -51.51 22.68
CA ARG A 13 -26.41 -51.38 21.23
C ARG A 13 -26.85 -49.99 20.73
N GLY A 14 -25.94 -49.01 20.75
CA GLY A 14 -26.09 -47.69 20.11
C GLY A 14 -25.28 -47.62 18.81
N LEU A 15 -25.86 -48.07 17.69
CA LEU A 15 -25.21 -48.01 16.38
C LEU A 15 -25.36 -46.61 15.78
N PHE A 16 -24.28 -45.82 15.79
CA PHE A 16 -24.09 -44.73 14.83
C PHE A 16 -22.68 -44.77 14.25
N ARG A 17 -22.61 -45.20 12.99
CA ARG A 17 -21.45 -45.03 12.12
C ARG A 17 -21.88 -44.12 10.98
N ALA A 18 -21.54 -42.84 11.09
CA ALA A 18 -21.64 -41.87 10.01
C ALA A 18 -20.29 -41.15 9.94
N GLY A 19 -19.59 -41.30 8.82
CA GLY A 19 -18.41 -40.52 8.53
C GLY A 19 -18.80 -39.30 7.70
N ALA A 20 -18.23 -38.14 8.02
CA ALA A 20 -18.20 -36.96 7.18
C ALA A 20 -16.87 -36.23 7.42
N ALA A 21 -16.37 -35.57 6.39
CA ALA A 21 -15.04 -34.96 6.40
C ALA A 21 -14.98 -33.66 7.21
N GLY A 22 -13.72 -33.29 7.51
CA GLY A 22 -13.21 -31.97 7.90
C GLY A 22 -14.18 -30.80 8.11
N ALA A 23 -14.14 -30.25 9.32
CA ALA A 23 -14.36 -28.84 9.58
C ALA A 23 -13.10 -28.28 10.23
N ALA A 24 -12.19 -27.73 9.42
CA ALA A 24 -11.16 -26.83 9.96
C ALA A 24 -11.88 -25.55 10.37
N VAL A 25 -11.87 -25.24 11.67
CA VAL A 25 -12.44 -23.99 12.17
C VAL A 25 -11.42 -22.90 11.86
N ALA A 26 -11.53 -22.31 10.68
CA ALA A 26 -10.87 -21.04 10.38
C ALA A 26 -11.50 -19.97 11.27
N THR A 27 -10.79 -19.56 12.31
CA THR A 27 -11.10 -18.33 13.04
C THR A 27 -10.81 -17.17 12.09
N GLY A 28 -11.81 -16.78 11.31
CA GLY A 28 -11.77 -15.54 10.54
C GLY A 28 -11.62 -14.37 11.49
N LEU A 29 -10.41 -13.80 11.53
CA LEU A 29 -10.21 -12.45 12.00
C LEU A 29 -10.97 -11.55 11.02
N ALA A 30 -12.14 -11.07 11.43
CA ALA A 30 -12.75 -9.94 10.78
C ALA A 30 -11.90 -8.72 11.14
N ALA A 31 -10.98 -8.33 10.26
CA ALA A 31 -10.44 -6.99 10.25
C ALA A 31 -11.64 -6.04 10.10
N GLY A 32 -11.99 -5.37 11.20
CA GLY A 32 -13.07 -4.41 11.20
C GLY A 32 -12.50 -3.09 10.71
N SER A 33 -13.20 -2.42 9.80
CA SER A 33 -12.90 -1.06 9.40
C SER A 33 -13.08 -0.09 10.58
N GLY A 34 -12.03 0.02 11.39
CA GLY A 34 -11.81 1.10 12.34
C GLY A 34 -10.83 2.08 11.70
N GLY A 35 -11.22 3.35 11.61
CA GLY A 35 -10.47 4.36 10.87
C GLY A 35 -9.16 4.79 11.52
N ALA A 36 -8.31 5.42 10.71
CA ALA A 36 -6.85 5.57 10.86
C ALA A 36 -6.15 4.20 10.89
N ALA A 37 -5.24 3.96 9.93
CA ALA A 37 -4.54 2.69 9.74
C ALA A 37 -4.18 2.02 11.07
N ALA A 38 -4.70 0.82 11.32
CA ALA A 38 -4.35 0.07 12.52
C ALA A 38 -2.84 -0.21 12.60
N GLN A 39 -2.19 -0.22 11.43
CA GLN A 39 -0.76 -0.40 11.24
C GLN A 39 0.10 0.79 11.70
N TYR A 40 -0.42 2.02 11.70
CA TYR A 40 0.35 3.22 12.07
C TYR A 40 0.23 3.62 13.55
N ASP A 41 -0.56 2.91 14.37
CA ASP A 41 -0.76 3.15 15.82
C ASP A 41 -1.06 4.63 16.18
N GLY A 42 -1.82 5.32 15.32
CA GLY A 42 -2.18 6.74 15.47
C GLY A 42 -1.06 7.74 15.14
N TRP A 43 0.07 7.29 14.56
CA TRP A 43 1.20 8.15 14.16
C TRP A 43 0.79 9.35 13.29
N LEU A 44 -0.18 9.13 12.40
CA LEU A 44 -0.67 10.11 11.42
C LEU A 44 -1.94 10.86 11.87
N ASP A 45 -2.41 10.69 13.11
CA ASP A 45 -3.65 11.32 13.61
C ASP A 45 -3.62 12.86 13.61
N ASP A 46 -2.43 13.47 13.62
CA ASP A 46 -2.18 14.91 13.53
C ASP A 46 -1.61 15.38 12.18
N VAL A 47 -1.62 14.52 11.16
CA VAL A 47 -1.19 14.81 9.79
C VAL A 47 -2.41 15.13 8.92
N ASP A 48 -2.69 16.41 8.74
CA ASP A 48 -3.93 16.89 8.09
C ASP A 48 -4.03 16.63 6.58
N ASN A 49 -2.92 16.23 5.92
CA ASN A 49 -2.89 15.84 4.52
C ASN A 49 -2.83 14.32 4.29
N TYR A 50 -2.99 13.50 5.34
CA TYR A 50 -3.11 12.05 5.21
C TYR A 50 -4.55 11.68 4.82
N ASP A 51 -4.69 11.01 3.67
CA ASP A 51 -5.95 10.62 3.04
C ASP A 51 -6.05 9.10 2.79
N GLY A 52 -5.16 8.32 3.40
CA GLY A 52 -4.97 6.88 3.20
C GLY A 52 -3.55 6.56 2.75
N THR A 53 -3.24 5.27 2.60
CA THR A 53 -1.91 4.82 2.15
C THR A 53 -1.87 4.75 0.63
N HIS A 54 -0.98 5.50 -0.01
CA HIS A 54 -0.88 5.54 -1.46
C HIS A 54 -0.14 4.30 -1.97
N ASP A 55 -0.76 3.54 -2.87
CA ASP A 55 -0.25 2.25 -3.36
C ASP A 55 0.75 2.46 -4.51
N TYR A 56 2.03 2.26 -4.22
CA TYR A 56 3.13 2.26 -5.19
C TYR A 56 3.72 0.86 -5.44
N THR A 57 3.01 -0.23 -5.08
CA THR A 57 3.48 -1.58 -5.37
C THR A 57 3.69 -1.80 -6.88
N GLY A 58 4.68 -2.63 -7.23
CA GLY A 58 5.15 -2.84 -8.59
C GLY A 58 6.09 -1.75 -9.14
N GLN A 59 6.55 -0.80 -8.31
CA GLN A 59 7.51 0.24 -8.69
C GLN A 59 8.85 0.05 -7.97
N ASP A 60 9.94 0.08 -8.74
CA ASP A 60 11.32 -0.04 -8.22
C ASP A 60 11.77 1.21 -7.43
N GLU A 61 11.17 2.37 -7.74
CA GLU A 61 11.51 3.69 -7.18
C GLU A 61 10.24 4.53 -6.98
N VAL A 62 10.16 5.27 -5.87
CA VAL A 62 9.02 6.11 -5.49
C VAL A 62 9.50 7.46 -4.97
N THR A 63 8.91 8.56 -5.43
CA THR A 63 9.23 9.92 -4.94
C THR A 63 8.23 10.40 -3.89
N VAL A 64 8.75 11.03 -2.83
CA VAL A 64 7.98 11.74 -1.80
C VAL A 64 8.46 13.20 -1.74
N ASP A 65 7.54 14.14 -1.91
CA ASP A 65 7.80 15.57 -1.79
C ASP A 65 8.12 15.96 -0.34
N VAL A 66 9.23 16.67 -0.13
CA VAL A 66 9.57 17.33 1.13
C VAL A 66 9.20 18.81 1.03
N GLY A 67 8.28 19.25 1.90
CA GLY A 67 7.70 20.59 1.83
C GLY A 67 6.44 20.66 0.95
N ALA A 68 5.64 19.59 0.94
CA ALA A 68 4.36 19.55 0.25
C ALA A 68 3.30 20.46 0.90
N VAL A 69 2.15 20.61 0.23
CA VAL A 69 0.94 21.31 0.68
C VAL A 69 1.17 22.80 0.98
N ASP A 70 1.42 23.18 2.23
CA ASP A 70 1.70 24.55 2.69
C ASP A 70 3.21 24.80 2.89
N GLY A 71 4.04 23.82 2.54
CA GLY A 71 5.46 23.77 2.82
C GLY A 71 5.81 22.94 4.05
N LEU A 72 4.85 22.47 4.86
CA LEU A 72 5.12 21.85 6.16
C LEU A 72 4.66 20.39 6.24
N LYS A 73 4.61 19.68 5.12
CA LYS A 73 4.18 18.27 5.01
C LYS A 73 5.08 17.43 4.09
N PHE A 74 4.94 16.12 4.21
CA PHE A 74 5.40 15.17 3.19
C PHE A 74 4.25 14.85 2.23
N GLY A 75 4.56 14.64 0.95
CA GLY A 75 3.57 14.40 -0.10
C GLY A 75 3.92 13.21 -0.99
N PRO A 76 3.14 12.11 -0.99
CA PRO A 76 2.04 11.79 -0.06
C PRO A 76 2.53 11.58 1.39
N ALA A 77 1.60 11.57 2.35
CA ALA A 77 1.94 11.35 3.77
C ALA A 77 2.25 9.87 4.09
N ALA A 78 1.62 8.93 3.39
CA ALA A 78 1.82 7.50 3.58
C ALA A 78 1.92 6.79 2.22
N ILE A 79 2.87 5.85 2.10
CA ILE A 79 3.04 5.01 0.90
C ILE A 79 3.12 3.52 1.26
N LEU A 80 2.63 2.67 0.35
CA LEU A 80 2.89 1.23 0.32
C LEU A 80 3.85 0.92 -0.83
N ILE A 81 4.91 0.17 -0.54
CA ILE A 81 5.94 -0.24 -1.51
C ILE A 81 6.21 -1.75 -1.44
N ASP A 82 6.86 -2.31 -2.45
CA ASP A 82 7.39 -3.68 -2.38
C ASP A 82 8.71 -3.72 -1.57
N PRO A 83 9.06 -4.88 -0.97
CA PRO A 83 10.40 -5.09 -0.41
C PRO A 83 11.50 -4.83 -1.44
N GLY A 84 12.52 -4.05 -1.08
CA GLY A 84 13.61 -3.64 -1.97
C GLY A 84 13.32 -2.42 -2.86
N THR A 85 12.12 -1.83 -2.83
CA THR A 85 11.86 -0.54 -3.49
C THR A 85 12.71 0.57 -2.87
N THR A 86 13.16 1.53 -3.69
CA THR A 86 13.86 2.74 -3.24
C THR A 86 12.89 3.91 -3.09
N VAL A 87 12.93 4.60 -1.96
CA VAL A 87 12.17 5.84 -1.74
C VAL A 87 13.13 7.03 -1.85
N VAL A 88 12.74 8.00 -2.66
CA VAL A 88 13.45 9.24 -2.95
C VAL A 88 12.65 10.39 -2.34
N TRP A 89 13.19 11.04 -1.32
CA TRP A 89 12.63 12.27 -0.79
C TRP A 89 13.23 13.45 -1.55
N GLU A 90 12.40 14.22 -2.27
CA GLU A 90 12.83 15.39 -3.07
C GLU A 90 12.34 16.70 -2.45
N TRP A 91 13.24 17.66 -2.25
CA TRP A 91 12.91 18.94 -1.64
C TRP A 91 12.26 19.89 -2.66
N THR A 92 11.04 20.33 -2.35
CA THR A 92 10.29 21.29 -3.16
C THR A 92 10.78 22.75 -2.99
N GLY A 93 11.71 23.01 -2.06
CA GLY A 93 12.15 24.36 -1.68
C GLY A 93 11.12 25.19 -0.88
N GLN A 94 9.94 24.63 -0.59
CA GLN A 94 8.87 25.31 0.15
C GLN A 94 9.00 25.09 1.67
N GLY A 95 8.35 25.92 2.48
CA GLY A 95 8.28 25.75 3.95
C GLY A 95 9.53 26.08 4.76
N GLY A 96 10.72 26.04 4.15
CA GLY A 96 11.99 26.38 4.78
C GLY A 96 12.96 25.21 4.74
N ALA A 97 13.60 24.91 5.87
CA ALA A 97 14.59 23.85 5.97
C ALA A 97 13.99 22.60 6.63
N HIS A 98 14.11 21.46 5.95
CA HIS A 98 13.52 20.18 6.33
C HIS A 98 14.57 19.07 6.37
N ASN A 99 14.26 18.00 7.11
CA ASN A 99 14.99 16.75 7.12
C ASN A 99 14.02 15.57 7.17
N VAL A 100 14.52 14.36 6.95
CA VAL A 100 13.77 13.11 6.93
C VAL A 100 14.44 12.15 7.90
N VAL A 101 13.77 11.85 9.02
CA VAL A 101 14.34 11.02 10.09
C VAL A 101 13.32 9.94 10.49
N ALA A 102 13.71 8.68 10.39
CA ALA A 102 12.92 7.54 10.87
C ALA A 102 12.88 7.52 12.40
N GLU A 103 11.71 7.27 12.98
CA GLU A 103 11.51 7.21 14.44
C GLU A 103 12.34 6.10 15.10
N ASP A 104 12.55 4.99 14.40
CA ASP A 104 13.35 3.84 14.83
C ASP A 104 14.87 4.01 14.60
N GLY A 105 15.27 5.06 13.87
CA GLY A 105 16.64 5.32 13.47
C GLY A 105 17.14 4.51 12.26
N THR A 106 16.26 3.88 11.49
CA THR A 106 16.62 3.09 10.28
C THR A 106 17.20 3.98 9.17
N PHE A 107 16.74 5.23 9.04
CA PHE A 107 17.31 6.24 8.14
C PHE A 107 17.26 7.66 8.75
N ASP A 108 18.21 8.50 8.36
CA ASP A 108 18.34 9.91 8.78
C ASP A 108 19.03 10.70 7.65
N SER A 109 18.37 11.71 7.11
CA SER A 109 18.93 12.61 6.09
C SER A 109 19.94 13.62 6.66
N GLY A 110 20.06 13.71 7.98
CA GLY A 110 20.97 14.59 8.71
C GLY A 110 20.42 16.00 8.95
N GLU A 111 21.31 16.98 8.80
CA GLU A 111 21.01 18.40 8.97
C GLU A 111 19.92 18.88 8.00
N THR A 112 19.20 19.94 8.38
CA THR A 112 18.06 20.43 7.59
C THR A 112 18.50 21.13 6.30
N VAL A 113 17.86 20.76 5.19
CA VAL A 113 18.11 21.29 3.85
C VAL A 113 16.90 22.12 3.38
N SER A 114 17.14 23.22 2.66
CA SER A 114 16.10 24.09 2.08
C SER A 114 16.27 24.33 0.59
N GLU A 115 17.14 23.58 -0.08
CA GLU A 115 17.45 23.72 -1.50
C GLU A 115 16.44 22.91 -2.34
N GLU A 116 15.81 23.57 -3.31
CA GLU A 116 14.90 22.93 -4.27
C GLU A 116 15.67 21.92 -5.14
N GLY A 117 15.13 20.71 -5.30
CA GLY A 117 15.77 19.62 -6.03
C GLY A 117 16.91 18.93 -5.28
N ALA A 118 17.11 19.19 -3.99
CA ALA A 118 17.92 18.32 -3.15
C ALA A 118 17.19 16.99 -2.92
N THR A 119 17.94 15.88 -2.85
CA THR A 119 17.37 14.54 -2.64
C THR A 119 18.02 13.80 -1.47
N PHE A 120 17.23 12.91 -0.87
CA PHE A 120 17.67 11.86 0.05
C PHE A 120 17.05 10.54 -0.39
N GLU A 121 17.80 9.44 -0.35
CA GLU A 121 17.39 8.15 -0.91
C GLU A 121 17.60 7.03 0.11
N TYR A 122 16.64 6.11 0.22
CA TYR A 122 16.78 4.88 1.02
C TYR A 122 16.12 3.69 0.31
N THR A 123 16.86 2.57 0.23
CA THR A 123 16.37 1.32 -0.36
C THR A 123 16.00 0.34 0.75
N PHE A 124 14.76 -0.15 0.74
CA PHE A 124 14.22 -1.02 1.79
C PHE A 124 14.59 -2.51 1.56
N ASP A 125 15.88 -2.79 1.37
CA ASP A 125 16.44 -4.12 1.03
C ASP A 125 16.23 -5.17 2.15
N ASP A 126 16.34 -4.77 3.42
CA ASP A 126 16.21 -5.65 4.59
C ASP A 126 14.76 -5.70 5.14
N ALA A 127 13.82 -4.96 4.54
CA ALA A 127 12.42 -4.89 4.99
C ALA A 127 11.59 -6.08 4.48
N SER A 128 10.56 -6.45 5.23
CA SER A 128 9.67 -7.58 4.99
C SER A 128 8.20 -7.16 4.86
N ASP A 129 7.37 -8.09 4.39
CA ASP A 129 5.92 -7.94 4.33
C ASP A 129 5.30 -7.64 5.71
N GLY A 130 4.59 -6.50 5.80
CA GLY A 130 3.98 -5.97 7.02
C GLY A 130 4.88 -5.03 7.82
N ASP A 131 6.14 -4.80 7.43
CA ASP A 131 7.00 -3.82 8.09
C ASP A 131 6.51 -2.39 7.82
N THR A 132 6.81 -1.48 8.76
CA THR A 132 6.36 -0.09 8.71
C THR A 132 7.37 0.85 9.35
N PHE A 133 7.69 1.92 8.64
CA PHE A 133 8.73 2.89 9.00
C PHE A 133 8.10 4.29 9.10
N ASN A 134 7.80 4.69 10.33
CA ASN A 134 7.34 6.02 10.66
C ASN A 134 8.52 7.01 10.62
N TYR A 135 8.32 8.19 10.01
CA TYR A 135 9.37 9.20 9.90
C TYR A 135 8.81 10.63 10.05
N LEU A 136 9.70 11.57 10.40
CA LEU A 136 9.34 12.96 10.71
C LEU A 136 10.39 13.96 10.19
N CYS A 137 9.97 15.22 10.12
CA CYS A 137 10.89 16.35 10.03
C CYS A 137 11.07 16.99 11.41
N VAL A 138 12.29 16.94 11.96
CA VAL A 138 12.60 17.31 13.36
C VAL A 138 12.15 18.74 13.73
N PRO A 139 12.43 19.81 12.96
CA PRO A 139 11.94 21.15 13.29
C PRO A 139 10.41 21.33 13.16
N HIS A 140 9.70 20.40 12.51
CA HIS A 140 8.28 20.55 12.14
C HIS A 140 7.38 19.41 12.66
N GLU A 141 7.90 18.53 13.51
CA GLU A 141 7.17 17.44 14.19
C GLU A 141 5.90 17.97 14.88
N ALA A 142 6.03 19.06 15.64
CA ALA A 142 4.94 19.67 16.41
C ALA A 142 3.84 20.33 15.58
N VAL A 143 3.97 20.35 14.24
CA VAL A 143 2.94 20.81 13.28
C VAL A 143 2.55 19.71 12.27
N GLY A 144 2.76 18.44 12.65
CA GLY A 144 2.32 17.28 11.87
C GLY A 144 3.14 17.02 10.61
N MET A 145 4.41 17.43 10.55
CA MET A 145 5.30 17.04 9.44
C MET A 145 5.87 15.64 9.67
N LYS A 146 5.00 14.65 9.49
CA LYS A 146 5.27 13.21 9.63
C LYS A 146 4.83 12.47 8.38
N GLY A 147 5.38 11.28 8.18
CA GLY A 147 4.92 10.34 7.18
C GLY A 147 5.22 8.89 7.58
N ALA A 148 4.80 7.95 6.72
CA ALA A 148 5.04 6.52 6.92
C ALA A 148 5.33 5.80 5.59
N VAL A 149 6.18 4.78 5.65
CA VAL A 149 6.40 3.80 4.58
C VAL A 149 5.94 2.43 5.08
N ALA A 150 4.94 1.82 4.46
CA ALA A 150 4.55 0.43 4.67
C ALA A 150 5.15 -0.45 3.57
N VAL A 151 5.52 -1.69 3.90
CA VAL A 151 6.21 -2.61 2.98
C VAL A 151 5.42 -3.91 2.80
N GLY A 152 5.17 -4.29 1.55
CA GLY A 152 4.46 -5.51 1.13
C GLY A 152 2.95 -5.47 1.34
N SER A 153 2.49 -5.24 2.57
CA SER A 153 1.07 -5.13 2.91
C SER A 153 0.80 -4.12 4.02
N VAL A 154 -0.43 -3.58 4.04
CA VAL A 154 -0.89 -2.59 5.01
C VAL A 154 -2.34 -2.85 5.43
N ASP A 155 -2.63 -2.71 6.74
CA ASP A 155 -3.99 -2.67 7.28
C ASP A 155 -4.50 -1.21 7.33
N ASP A 156 -4.76 -0.65 6.13
CA ASP A 156 -5.28 0.71 5.89
C ASP A 156 -6.15 0.79 4.62
N ASP A 157 -6.87 1.90 4.46
CA ASP A 157 -7.51 2.28 3.20
C ASP A 157 -6.45 2.66 2.14
N LEU A 158 -6.44 1.96 0.99
CA LEU A 158 -5.50 2.20 -0.11
C LEU A 158 -5.99 3.27 -1.09
N VAL A 159 -5.10 4.20 -1.42
CA VAL A 159 -5.31 5.26 -2.44
C VAL A 159 -4.49 4.92 -3.68
N THR A 160 -5.10 4.94 -4.87
CA THR A 160 -4.37 4.71 -6.13
C THR A 160 -3.74 6.01 -6.65
N PRO A 161 -2.39 6.09 -6.80
CA PRO A 161 -1.74 7.28 -7.32
C PRO A 161 -2.25 7.67 -8.71
N GLY A 162 -2.64 8.93 -8.89
CA GLY A 162 -3.11 9.46 -10.17
C GLY A 162 -4.52 9.03 -10.61
N GLY A 163 -5.28 8.34 -9.74
CA GLY A 163 -6.71 8.08 -9.96
C GLY A 163 -7.55 9.35 -9.79
N ASP A 164 -8.06 9.91 -10.89
CA ASP A 164 -9.06 10.99 -10.84
C ASP A 164 -10.30 10.50 -10.07
N GLY A 165 -10.68 11.20 -9.00
CA GLY A 165 -11.51 10.66 -7.91
C GLY A 165 -12.84 10.04 -8.36
N GLY A 166 -12.90 8.70 -8.34
CA GLY A 166 -13.98 7.92 -8.95
C GLY A 166 -14.65 6.93 -8.00
N ASP A 167 -15.63 7.45 -7.23
CA ASP A 167 -16.71 6.71 -6.53
C ASP A 167 -16.33 5.57 -5.55
N GLY A 168 -16.53 5.83 -4.25
CA GLY A 168 -16.56 4.77 -3.24
C GLY A 168 -17.85 3.94 -3.35
N GLY A 169 -17.75 2.68 -3.80
CA GLY A 169 -18.97 1.89 -4.07
C GLY A 169 -18.79 0.40 -4.37
N SER A 170 -18.40 -0.39 -3.36
CA SER A 170 -18.65 -1.84 -3.20
C SER A 170 -18.87 -2.69 -4.47
N GLY A 171 -17.81 -3.33 -4.95
CA GLY A 171 -17.82 -4.24 -6.11
C GLY A 171 -17.31 -5.64 -5.80
N ASN A 172 -17.90 -6.35 -4.81
CA ASN A 172 -17.58 -7.77 -4.58
C ASN A 172 -17.94 -8.60 -5.82
N THR A 173 -16.93 -8.92 -6.63
CA THR A 173 -17.08 -9.72 -7.85
C THR A 173 -16.39 -11.07 -7.70
N THR A 174 -16.86 -11.84 -6.70
CA THR A 174 -16.56 -13.28 -6.61
C THR A 174 -17.84 -14.07 -6.85
N ASP A 175 -18.12 -14.41 -8.11
CA ASP A 175 -19.05 -15.51 -8.44
C ASP A 175 -18.47 -16.39 -9.56
N GLY A 176 -17.73 -17.42 -9.14
CA GLY A 176 -17.31 -18.51 -10.00
C GLY A 176 -18.38 -19.61 -10.06
N GLY A 177 -19.46 -19.36 -10.79
CA GLY A 177 -20.62 -20.25 -10.89
C GLY A 177 -20.74 -20.98 -12.24
N ASN A 178 -20.18 -22.19 -12.34
CA ASN A 178 -20.34 -23.05 -13.52
C ASN A 178 -21.79 -23.58 -13.68
N THR A 179 -22.46 -23.21 -14.78
CA THR A 179 -23.60 -23.98 -15.33
C THR A 179 -23.55 -24.07 -16.85
N THR A 180 -23.34 -25.28 -17.37
CA THR A 180 -23.68 -25.68 -18.73
C THR A 180 -25.10 -26.27 -18.78
N ASP A 181 -26.00 -25.69 -19.57
CA ASP A 181 -26.95 -26.47 -20.38
C ASP A 181 -27.42 -25.65 -21.61
N GLY A 182 -27.83 -26.35 -22.68
CA GLY A 182 -28.16 -25.75 -23.97
C GLY A 182 -29.66 -25.51 -24.18
N GLY A 183 -30.00 -24.50 -25.00
CA GLY A 183 -31.38 -24.17 -25.35
C GLY A 183 -31.49 -23.40 -26.66
N ASN A 184 -31.72 -24.11 -27.76
CA ASN A 184 -31.96 -23.54 -29.09
C ASN A 184 -33.41 -23.01 -29.23
N THR A 185 -33.57 -21.76 -29.69
CA THR A 185 -34.68 -21.36 -30.59
C THR A 185 -34.36 -20.08 -31.36
N THR A 186 -34.83 -20.01 -32.60
CA THR A 186 -34.69 -18.89 -33.56
C THR A 186 -35.98 -18.07 -33.72
N ASP A 187 -35.87 -16.74 -33.72
CA ASP A 187 -36.66 -15.75 -34.48
C ASP A 187 -36.01 -14.37 -34.25
N GLY A 188 -36.02 -13.34 -35.12
CA GLY A 188 -36.65 -13.21 -36.44
C GLY A 188 -37.41 -11.86 -36.56
N GLY A 189 -36.80 -10.77 -37.07
CA GLY A 189 -37.57 -9.56 -37.47
C GLY A 189 -37.00 -8.13 -37.27
N ASN A 190 -36.00 -7.75 -38.07
CA ASN A 190 -35.82 -6.49 -38.83
C ASN A 190 -36.60 -5.15 -38.53
N THR A 191 -35.88 -4.00 -38.60
CA THR A 191 -36.32 -2.57 -38.87
C THR A 191 -37.26 -1.89 -37.83
N THR A 192 -37.30 -0.57 -37.51
CA THR A 192 -36.65 0.74 -37.88
C THR A 192 -37.20 1.82 -36.90
N ASP A 193 -36.70 3.05 -36.69
CA ASP A 193 -35.52 3.87 -37.07
C ASP A 193 -35.43 5.09 -36.09
N GLY A 194 -34.34 5.89 -36.08
CA GLY A 194 -34.29 7.21 -35.44
C GLY A 194 -32.96 7.55 -34.74
N GLY A 195 -31.99 8.09 -35.48
CA GLY A 195 -30.63 8.36 -34.96
C GLY A 195 -30.34 9.79 -34.48
N SER A 196 -29.15 9.98 -33.91
CA SER A 196 -28.42 11.27 -33.89
C SER A 196 -26.92 11.06 -33.62
N GLY A 197 -26.07 11.68 -34.46
CA GLY A 197 -24.75 12.17 -34.05
C GLY A 197 -23.66 11.16 -33.66
N GLY A 198 -23.22 10.31 -34.58
CA GLY A 198 -21.97 9.56 -34.40
C GLY A 198 -20.72 10.45 -34.46
N ARG A 199 -19.80 10.25 -33.52
CA ARG A 199 -18.38 10.66 -33.58
C ARG A 199 -17.53 9.48 -33.13
N ASP A 200 -17.37 8.49 -34.01
CA ASP A 200 -16.38 7.43 -33.81
C ASP A 200 -14.98 8.07 -33.73
N LEU A 201 -14.35 7.99 -32.56
CA LEU A 201 -12.95 8.38 -32.40
C LEU A 201 -12.08 7.16 -32.72
N THR A 202 -11.81 6.97 -34.01
CA THR A 202 -10.84 5.97 -34.47
C THR A 202 -9.44 6.32 -34.00
N ALA A 203 -8.68 5.33 -33.53
CA ALA A 203 -7.31 5.51 -33.06
C ALA A 203 -6.39 6.01 -34.20
N GLY A 204 -6.10 7.31 -34.19
CA GLY A 204 -5.21 7.95 -35.15
C GLY A 204 -5.62 9.37 -35.51
N ASP A 205 -5.58 10.31 -34.54
CA ASP A 205 -5.42 11.76 -34.79
C ASP A 205 -5.25 12.56 -33.47
N ILE A 206 -4.22 12.24 -32.67
CA ILE A 206 -3.65 13.20 -31.70
C ILE A 206 -2.15 13.30 -31.96
N GLY A 207 -1.80 14.14 -32.93
CA GLY A 207 -0.42 14.45 -33.26
C GLY A 207 0.13 15.60 -32.41
N ALA A 208 1.29 15.35 -31.80
CA ALA A 208 2.30 16.33 -31.41
C ALA A 208 1.88 17.53 -30.53
N LEU A 209 2.14 17.40 -29.22
CA LEU A 209 2.67 18.51 -28.43
C LEU A 209 4.02 18.08 -27.84
N ALA A 210 5.09 18.48 -28.52
CA ALA A 210 6.45 18.20 -28.09
C ALA A 210 6.94 19.30 -27.14
N LEU A 211 7.20 18.95 -25.89
CA LEU A 211 8.06 19.70 -24.99
C LEU A 211 9.25 18.81 -24.62
N GLY A 212 10.33 18.96 -25.37
CA GLY A 212 11.58 18.29 -25.06
C GLY A 212 12.35 19.07 -24.00
N PHE A 213 12.51 18.46 -22.82
CA PHE A 213 13.63 18.76 -21.93
C PHE A 213 14.59 17.58 -21.96
N GLY A 214 15.87 17.87 -22.17
CA GLY A 214 16.87 16.88 -22.53
C GLY A 214 17.56 16.26 -21.31
N PHE A 215 17.78 14.95 -21.36
CA PHE A 215 18.75 14.27 -20.52
C PHE A 215 20.16 14.83 -20.73
N ALA A 216 20.80 15.34 -19.68
CA ALA A 216 22.25 15.33 -19.44
C ALA A 216 22.60 15.97 -18.08
N GLY A 217 22.95 15.18 -17.05
CA GLY A 217 23.13 15.71 -15.69
C GLY A 217 23.86 14.84 -14.67
N ALA A 218 24.93 14.15 -15.07
CA ALA A 218 26.00 13.59 -14.21
C ALA A 218 25.68 13.13 -12.76
N LEU A 219 25.45 11.82 -12.64
CA LEU A 219 25.75 10.94 -11.50
C LEU A 219 26.85 11.47 -10.54
N LEU A 220 26.47 11.95 -9.36
CA LEU A 220 27.36 12.21 -8.21
C LEU A 220 26.61 11.91 -6.89
N VAL A 221 26.67 10.66 -6.44
CA VAL A 221 26.19 10.25 -5.11
C VAL A 221 27.15 10.76 -4.04
N PRO A 222 26.73 11.61 -3.09
CA PRO A 222 27.55 11.97 -1.93
C PRO A 222 27.45 10.87 -0.88
N LEU A 223 28.44 9.98 -0.86
CA LEU A 223 28.52 8.87 0.10
C LEU A 223 28.86 9.37 1.52
N PHE A 224 27.87 9.87 2.26
CA PHE A 224 28.05 10.32 3.65
C PHE A 224 28.05 9.14 4.63
N TYR A 225 29.22 8.53 4.77
CA TYR A 225 29.50 7.51 5.78
C TYR A 225 29.54 8.12 7.20
N ALA A 226 28.49 7.87 7.98
CA ALA A 226 28.44 8.24 9.39
C ALA A 226 29.22 7.22 10.26
N ALA A 227 30.31 7.66 10.91
CA ALA A 227 31.00 6.87 11.92
C ALA A 227 31.68 7.74 12.97
N HIS A 228 30.93 8.22 13.97
CA HIS A 228 31.49 8.83 15.17
C HIS A 228 31.42 7.86 16.37
N LYS A 229 32.49 7.08 16.60
CA LYS A 229 32.60 6.25 17.81
C LYS A 229 34.03 6.02 18.31
N MET A 230 34.55 6.99 19.06
CA MET A 230 35.61 6.81 20.06
C MET A 230 35.17 7.65 21.28
N ALA A 231 34.47 7.04 22.25
CA ALA A 231 35.04 6.26 23.37
C ALA A 231 35.76 7.15 24.40
N ASN A 232 35.13 7.30 25.57
CA ASN A 232 35.72 7.94 26.74
C ASN A 232 36.80 7.04 27.35
N GLU A 233 38.06 7.49 27.35
CA GLU A 233 39.09 7.06 28.29
C GLU A 233 39.97 8.28 28.63
N GLU A 234 39.77 8.88 29.82
CA GLU A 234 40.76 9.28 30.84
C GLU A 234 40.02 9.78 32.11
#